data_AF-A0A3D4CCF4-F1
#
_entry.id   AF-A0A3D4CCF4-F1
#
_cell.length_a   1.000
_cell.length_b   1.000
_cell.length_c   1.000
_cell.angle_alpha   90.00
_cell.angle_beta   90.00
_cell.angle_gamma   90.00
#
_symmetry.space_group_name_H-M   'P 1'
#
loop_
_entity.id
_entity.type
_entity.pdbx_description
1 polymer ?
#
loop_
_entity_poly.entity_id
_entity_poly.type
_entity_poly.pdbx_seq_one_letter_code
_entity_poly.pdbx_strand_id
1 'polypeptide(L)'
;MKEILVKIKNLSIITIIASFVIGIVLLAWPDKSITVVSILTGATTILLGVTAWISYFAKEKSIVLAVAGTVCIIVGLIICIKYQSIIAILLFIFGVFITISGAVDLITSFYSKSSGIVSWGVSTFLSIAVLILGVVIMINPFSTSVALVRLVGAGLVGYAIVDLVTFIQIKKAAKEIQEELKNIEPPIINADAYEVDDNGEIDSDAREV
;
A
#
# COMPACT_ATOMS: atom_id res chain seq x y z
N MET A 1 14.22 -23.31 -2.18
CA MET A 1 13.86 -22.33 -1.11
C MET A 1 14.83 -21.16 -0.99
N LYS A 2 16.17 -21.35 -1.00
CA LYS A 2 17.16 -20.25 -0.89
C LYS A 2 17.05 -19.20 -2.02
N GLU A 3 16.76 -19.59 -3.26
CA GLU A 3 16.59 -18.65 -4.38
C GLU A 3 15.36 -17.74 -4.25
N ILE A 4 14.28 -18.24 -3.63
CA ILE A 4 13.05 -17.49 -3.40
C ILE A 4 13.30 -16.38 -2.37
N LEU A 5 14.08 -16.68 -1.33
CA LEU A 5 14.49 -15.71 -0.31
C LEU A 5 15.41 -14.62 -0.86
N VAL A 6 16.33 -14.96 -1.78
CA VAL A 6 17.20 -13.98 -2.44
C VAL A 6 16.39 -13.08 -3.38
N LYS A 7 15.45 -13.63 -4.15
CA LYS A 7 14.50 -12.85 -4.97
C LYS A 7 13.63 -11.92 -4.11
N ILE A 8 13.08 -12.40 -3.00
CA ILE A 8 12.28 -11.59 -2.06
C ILE A 8 13.13 -10.46 -1.45
N LYS A 9 14.38 -10.75 -1.03
CA LYS A 9 15.26 -9.72 -0.45
C LYS A 9 15.65 -8.64 -1.47
N ASN A 10 15.89 -9.01 -2.73
CA ASN A 10 16.15 -8.05 -3.81
C ASN A 10 14.89 -7.25 -4.18
N LEU A 11 13.72 -7.89 -4.18
CA LEU A 11 12.44 -7.20 -4.41
C LEU A 11 12.17 -6.16 -3.33
N SER A 12 12.38 -6.49 -2.05
CA SER A 12 12.21 -5.51 -0.95
C SER A 12 13.11 -4.29 -1.08
N ILE A 13 14.39 -4.47 -1.45
CA ILE A 13 15.30 -3.33 -1.66
C ILE A 13 14.86 -2.49 -2.86
N ILE A 14 14.45 -3.13 -3.95
CA ILE A 14 13.96 -2.45 -5.15
C ILE A 14 12.69 -1.65 -4.85
N THR A 15 11.74 -2.19 -4.07
CA THR A 15 10.51 -1.46 -3.71
C THR A 15 10.78 -0.29 -2.78
N ILE A 16 11.74 -0.40 -1.86
CA ILE A 16 12.18 0.71 -0.98
C ILE A 16 12.77 1.84 -1.82
N ILE A 17 13.74 1.51 -2.70
CA ILE A 17 14.39 2.50 -3.57
C ILE A 17 13.38 3.12 -4.53
N ALA A 18 12.52 2.29 -5.16
CA ALA A 18 11.50 2.78 -6.07
C ALA A 18 10.51 3.72 -5.37
N SER A 19 10.03 3.36 -4.17
CA SER A 19 9.14 4.22 -3.38
C SER A 19 9.82 5.52 -2.98
N PHE A 20 11.09 5.48 -2.57
CA PHE A 20 11.85 6.68 -2.24
C PHE A 20 12.01 7.63 -3.44
N VAL A 21 12.39 7.09 -4.61
CA VAL A 21 12.54 7.86 -5.84
C VAL A 21 11.19 8.45 -6.28
N ILE A 22 10.13 7.64 -6.26
CA ILE A 22 8.77 8.09 -6.58
C ILE A 22 8.33 9.21 -5.63
N GLY A 23 8.56 9.06 -4.32
CA GLY A 23 8.25 10.08 -3.32
C GLY A 23 8.95 11.41 -3.60
N ILE A 24 10.23 11.38 -3.94
CA ILE A 24 11.00 12.59 -4.31
C ILE A 24 10.47 13.22 -5.61
N VAL A 25 10.17 12.41 -6.63
CA VAL A 25 9.62 12.89 -7.91
C VAL A 25 8.28 13.59 -7.70
N LEU A 26 7.41 13.02 -6.85
CA LEU A 26 6.12 13.63 -6.48
C LEU A 26 6.30 14.98 -5.75
N LEU A 27 7.32 15.08 -4.89
CA LEU A 27 7.63 16.32 -4.17
C LEU A 27 8.15 17.41 -5.10
N ALA A 28 9.07 17.04 -5.99
CA ALA A 28 9.70 17.94 -6.93
C ALA A 28 8.69 18.46 -7.96
N TRP A 29 7.95 17.55 -8.61
CA TRP A 29 7.02 17.85 -9.71
C TRP A 29 5.61 17.30 -9.47
N PRO A 30 4.82 17.94 -8.59
CA PRO A 30 3.44 17.53 -8.31
C PRO A 30 2.53 17.70 -9.53
N ASP A 31 2.70 18.76 -10.33
CA ASP A 31 1.85 19.01 -11.51
C ASP A 31 1.94 17.87 -12.53
N LYS A 32 3.16 17.43 -12.84
CA LYS A 32 3.40 16.29 -13.74
C LYS A 32 2.88 14.99 -13.16
N SER A 33 3.02 14.81 -11.85
CA SER A 33 2.53 13.62 -11.15
C SER A 33 1.01 13.49 -11.26
N ILE A 34 0.27 14.59 -11.09
CA ILE A 34 -1.20 14.60 -11.26
C ILE A 34 -1.58 14.22 -12.69
N THR A 35 -0.91 14.78 -13.70
CA THR A 35 -1.17 14.44 -15.11
C THR A 35 -0.90 12.96 -15.38
N VAL A 36 0.24 12.44 -14.95
CA VAL A 36 0.62 11.03 -15.17
C VAL A 36 -0.39 10.10 -14.50
N VAL A 37 -0.72 10.34 -13.23
CA VAL A 37 -1.69 9.53 -12.48
C VAL A 37 -3.06 9.56 -13.15
N SER A 38 -3.49 10.73 -13.63
CA SER A 38 -4.77 10.84 -14.32
C SER A 38 -4.80 10.10 -15.65
N ILE A 39 -3.74 10.19 -16.46
CA ILE A 39 -3.65 9.44 -17.73
C ILE A 39 -3.65 7.94 -17.44
N LEU A 40 -2.90 7.50 -16.43
CA LEU A 40 -2.85 6.09 -16.02
C LEU A 40 -4.23 5.61 -15.58
N THR A 41 -4.92 6.39 -14.76
CA THR A 41 -6.27 6.08 -14.26
C THR A 41 -7.30 6.06 -15.39
N GLY A 42 -7.24 7.03 -16.31
CA GLY A 42 -8.11 7.04 -17.49
C GLY A 42 -7.85 5.85 -18.42
N ALA A 43 -6.58 5.52 -18.67
CA ALA A 43 -6.19 4.38 -19.49
C ALA A 43 -6.65 3.05 -18.88
N THR A 44 -6.44 2.82 -17.58
CA THR A 44 -6.92 1.60 -16.92
C THR A 44 -8.44 1.52 -16.92
N THR A 45 -9.13 2.65 -16.73
CA THR A 45 -10.60 2.72 -16.83
C THR A 45 -11.10 2.34 -18.24
N ILE A 46 -10.42 2.82 -19.30
CA ILE A 46 -10.73 2.43 -20.67
C ILE A 46 -10.50 0.93 -20.87
N LEU A 47 -9.38 0.38 -20.37
CA LEU A 47 -9.11 -1.06 -20.44
C LEU A 47 -10.20 -1.88 -19.75
N LEU A 48 -10.66 -1.46 -18.57
CA LEU A 48 -11.78 -2.09 -17.87
C LEU A 48 -13.06 -2.06 -18.71
N GLY A 49 -13.38 -0.92 -19.33
CA GLY A 49 -14.52 -0.79 -20.24
C GLY A 49 -14.42 -1.72 -21.47
N VAL A 50 -13.23 -1.86 -22.05
CA VAL A 50 -12.97 -2.81 -23.16
C VAL A 50 -13.16 -4.25 -22.70
N THR A 51 -12.65 -4.63 -21.53
CA THR A 51 -12.86 -5.99 -20.99
C THR A 51 -14.33 -6.30 -20.74
N ALA A 52 -15.13 -5.30 -20.32
CA ALA A 52 -16.58 -5.45 -20.17
C ALA A 52 -17.28 -5.69 -21.52
N TRP A 53 -16.83 -5.01 -22.58
CA TRP A 53 -17.30 -5.25 -23.96
C TRP A 53 -16.94 -6.65 -24.48
N ILE A 54 -15.71 -7.11 -24.23
CA ILE A 54 -15.29 -8.48 -24.58
C ILE A 54 -16.15 -9.50 -23.82
N SER A 55 -16.41 -9.27 -22.53
CA SER A 55 -17.26 -10.15 -21.72
C SER A 55 -18.73 -10.15 -22.15
N TYR A 56 -19.24 -9.03 -22.67
CA TYR A 56 -20.59 -8.94 -23.25
C TYR A 56 -20.75 -9.85 -24.48
N PHE A 57 -19.73 -9.93 -25.33
CA PHE A 57 -19.74 -10.86 -26.47
C PHE A 57 -19.48 -12.31 -26.06
N ALA A 58 -18.72 -12.56 -25.00
CA ALA A 58 -18.21 -13.89 -24.66
C ALA A 58 -19.08 -14.71 -23.68
N LYS A 59 -19.74 -14.09 -22.70
CA LYS A 59 -20.42 -14.83 -21.60
C LYS A 59 -21.92 -14.63 -21.50
N GLU A 60 -22.40 -13.39 -21.52
CA GLU A 60 -23.83 -13.08 -21.41
C GLU A 60 -24.15 -11.83 -22.22
N LYS A 61 -25.16 -11.90 -23.10
CA LYS A 61 -25.75 -10.74 -23.80
C LYS A 61 -26.52 -9.82 -22.82
N SER A 62 -25.94 -9.55 -21.66
CA SER A 62 -26.52 -8.65 -20.68
C SER A 62 -26.27 -7.22 -21.11
N ILE A 63 -27.35 -6.52 -21.46
CA ILE A 63 -27.35 -5.09 -21.78
C ILE A 63 -26.62 -4.27 -20.71
N VAL A 64 -26.65 -4.73 -19.45
CA VAL A 64 -25.95 -4.10 -18.32
C VAL A 64 -24.44 -4.03 -18.55
N LEU A 65 -23.80 -5.10 -19.07
CA LEU A 65 -22.36 -5.08 -19.37
C LEU A 65 -22.02 -4.14 -20.52
N ALA A 66 -22.86 -4.09 -21.56
CA ALA A 66 -22.66 -3.20 -22.70
C ALA A 66 -22.80 -1.72 -22.29
N VAL A 67 -23.82 -1.39 -21.49
CA VAL A 67 -24.03 -0.04 -20.96
C VAL A 67 -22.89 0.34 -20.01
N ALA A 68 -22.53 -0.53 -19.05
CA ALA A 68 -21.45 -0.29 -18.11
C ALA A 68 -20.11 -0.09 -18.82
N GLY A 69 -19.75 -0.94 -19.79
CA GLY A 69 -18.52 -0.81 -20.55
C GLY A 69 -18.46 0.49 -21.38
N THR A 70 -19.58 0.87 -22.01
CA THR A 70 -19.67 2.12 -22.77
C THR A 70 -19.52 3.35 -21.87
N VAL A 71 -20.22 3.37 -20.73
CA VAL A 71 -20.07 4.43 -19.72
C VAL A 71 -18.63 4.49 -19.21
N CYS A 72 -18.01 3.35 -18.94
CA CYS A 72 -16.64 3.28 -18.45
C CYS A 72 -15.63 3.85 -19.46
N ILE A 73 -15.77 3.53 -20.75
CA ILE A 73 -14.93 4.09 -21.82
C ILE A 73 -15.12 5.61 -21.93
N ILE A 74 -16.37 6.09 -21.92
CA ILE A 74 -16.67 7.53 -21.99
C ILE A 74 -16.06 8.25 -20.80
N VAL A 75 -16.26 7.73 -19.58
CA VAL A 75 -15.70 8.30 -18.35
C VAL A 75 -14.17 8.31 -18.39
N GLY A 76 -13.54 7.21 -18.79
CA GLY A 76 -12.08 7.12 -18.92
C GLY A 76 -11.52 8.14 -19.91
N LEU A 77 -12.21 8.38 -21.03
CA LEU A 77 -11.82 9.40 -22.01
C LEU A 77 -11.98 10.83 -21.46
N ILE A 78 -13.08 11.11 -20.76
CA ILE A 78 -13.31 12.42 -20.13
C ILE A 78 -12.21 12.70 -19.09
N ILE A 79 -11.83 11.70 -18.29
CA ILE A 79 -10.73 11.80 -17.33
C ILE A 79 -9.43 12.16 -18.05
N CYS A 80 -9.09 11.50 -19.16
CA CYS A 80 -7.87 11.82 -19.91
C CYS A 80 -7.82 13.27 -20.43
N ILE A 81 -8.96 13.84 -20.83
CA ILE A 81 -9.01 15.17 -21.49
C ILE A 81 -9.17 16.32 -20.48
N LYS A 82 -10.00 16.16 -19.44
CA LYS A 82 -10.35 17.24 -18.50
C LYS A 82 -10.17 16.87 -17.02
N TYR A 83 -9.10 16.14 -16.71
CA TYR A 83 -8.80 15.72 -15.33
C TYR A 83 -8.79 16.87 -14.32
N GLN A 84 -8.26 18.04 -14.70
CA GLN A 84 -8.11 19.16 -13.79
C GLN A 84 -9.45 19.72 -13.29
N SER A 85 -10.47 19.77 -14.16
CA SER A 85 -11.83 20.18 -13.75
C SER A 85 -12.51 19.13 -12.88
N ILE A 86 -12.35 17.84 -13.19
CA ILE A 86 -12.93 16.76 -12.40
C ILE A 86 -12.38 16.78 -10.98
N ILE A 87 -11.05 16.87 -10.84
CA ILE A 87 -10.38 16.94 -9.54
C ILE A 87 -10.83 18.18 -8.77
N ALA A 88 -10.98 19.33 -9.44
CA ALA A 88 -11.45 20.55 -8.77
C ALA A 88 -12.88 20.43 -8.22
N ILE A 89 -13.80 19.85 -9.00
CA ILE A 89 -15.19 19.60 -8.58
C ILE A 89 -15.21 18.59 -7.42
N LEU A 90 -14.41 17.52 -7.53
CA LEU A 90 -14.30 16.51 -6.49
C LEU A 90 -13.79 17.12 -5.18
N LEU A 91 -12.69 17.90 -5.24
CA LEU A 91 -12.14 18.60 -4.09
C LEU A 91 -13.10 19.61 -3.50
N PHE A 92 -13.88 20.30 -4.33
CA PHE A 92 -14.91 21.21 -3.84
C PHE A 92 -15.97 20.45 -3.01
N ILE A 93 -16.47 19.32 -3.53
CA ILE A 93 -17.42 18.47 -2.80
C ILE A 93 -16.79 17.96 -1.49
N PHE A 94 -15.56 17.45 -1.54
CA PHE A 94 -14.82 17.03 -0.34
C PHE A 94 -14.62 18.18 0.67
N GLY A 95 -14.30 19.38 0.20
CA GLY A 95 -14.15 20.57 1.03
C GLY A 95 -15.44 20.93 1.77
N VAL A 96 -16.59 20.84 1.08
CA VAL A 96 -17.91 21.03 1.70
C VAL A 96 -18.16 19.96 2.78
N PHE A 97 -17.94 18.68 2.47
CA PHE A 97 -18.10 17.60 3.45
C PHE A 97 -17.19 17.81 4.68
N ILE A 98 -15.91 18.13 4.48
CA ILE A 98 -14.94 18.40 5.55
C ILE A 98 -15.39 19.60 6.40
N THR A 99 -15.88 20.66 5.77
CA THR A 99 -16.37 21.85 6.48
C THR A 99 -17.57 21.50 7.36
N ILE A 100 -18.52 20.71 6.85
CA ILE A 100 -19.69 20.25 7.61
C ILE A 100 -19.24 19.35 8.77
N SER A 101 -18.35 18.39 8.52
CA SER A 101 -17.78 17.53 9.56
C SER A 101 -17.08 18.34 10.65
N GLY A 102 -16.22 19.29 10.28
CA GLY A 102 -15.55 20.18 11.23
C GLY A 102 -16.52 21.03 12.06
N ALA A 103 -17.62 21.50 11.46
CA ALA A 103 -18.67 22.21 12.19
C ALA A 103 -19.42 21.30 13.19
N VAL A 104 -19.74 20.07 12.79
CA VAL A 104 -20.36 19.07 13.68
C VAL A 104 -19.43 18.71 14.84
N ASP A 105 -18.15 18.48 14.55
CA ASP A 105 -17.14 18.16 15.56
C ASP A 105 -16.92 19.33 16.53
N LEU A 106 -16.99 20.58 16.04
CA LEU A 106 -16.92 21.78 16.86
C LEU A 106 -18.13 21.89 17.82
N ILE A 107 -19.35 21.65 17.32
CA ILE A 107 -20.55 21.64 18.16
C ILE A 107 -20.45 20.52 19.22
N THR A 108 -20.01 19.33 18.80
CA THR A 108 -19.86 18.16 19.68
C THR A 108 -18.80 18.40 20.75
N SER A 109 -17.69 19.06 20.41
CA SER A 109 -16.67 19.43 21.39
C SER A 109 -17.25 20.42 22.40
N PHE A 110 -17.99 21.44 21.98
CA PHE A 110 -18.65 22.39 22.90
C PHE A 110 -19.62 21.70 23.87
N TYR A 111 -20.39 20.70 23.41
CA TYR A 111 -21.22 19.88 24.30
C TYR A 111 -20.38 19.02 25.26
N SER A 112 -19.28 18.42 24.79
CA SER A 112 -18.35 17.66 25.65
C SER A 112 -17.61 18.51 26.68
N LYS A 113 -17.52 19.83 26.49
CA LYS A 113 -17.04 20.77 27.53
C LYS A 113 -17.81 20.61 28.84
N SER A 114 -19.11 20.34 28.73
CA SER A 114 -20.00 20.21 29.88
C SER A 114 -19.76 18.93 30.70
N SER A 115 -18.97 17.98 30.19
CA SER A 115 -18.70 16.68 30.83
C SER A 115 -17.29 16.54 31.43
N GLY A 116 -16.46 17.59 31.43
CA GLY A 116 -15.21 17.59 32.20
C GLY A 116 -14.07 16.71 31.66
N ILE A 117 -14.06 16.38 30.36
CA ILE A 117 -12.97 15.60 29.75
C ILE A 117 -11.78 16.52 29.41
N VAL A 118 -10.61 16.17 29.94
CA VAL A 118 -9.33 16.93 29.86
C VAL A 118 -8.83 17.19 28.43
N SER A 119 -9.37 16.50 27.42
CA SER A 119 -9.02 16.67 25.99
C SER A 119 -9.83 17.75 25.24
N TRP A 120 -10.66 18.54 25.93
CA TRP A 120 -11.56 19.51 25.28
C TRP A 120 -10.86 20.54 24.39
N GLY A 121 -9.70 21.04 24.82
CA GLY A 121 -8.92 22.04 24.07
C GLY A 121 -8.35 21.50 22.76
N VAL A 122 -7.83 20.27 22.77
CA VAL A 122 -7.22 19.62 21.59
C VAL A 122 -8.30 19.33 20.54
N SER A 123 -9.44 18.78 20.96
CA SER A 123 -10.57 18.51 20.06
C SER A 123 -11.08 19.80 19.42
N THR A 124 -11.27 20.86 20.21
CA THR A 124 -11.76 22.15 19.70
C THR A 124 -10.78 22.79 18.71
N PHE A 125 -9.48 22.79 19.02
CA PHE A 125 -8.45 23.30 18.11
C PHE A 125 -8.41 22.50 16.81
N LEU A 126 -8.50 21.17 16.89
CA LEU A 126 -8.51 20.29 15.73
C LEU A 126 -9.74 20.53 14.84
N SER A 127 -10.94 20.65 15.42
CA SER A 127 -12.17 20.95 14.67
C SER A 127 -12.09 22.31 13.95
N ILE A 128 -11.51 23.32 14.60
CA ILE A 128 -11.25 24.63 13.97
C ILE A 128 -10.27 24.49 12.80
N ALA A 129 -9.18 23.73 12.99
CA ALA A 129 -8.23 23.48 11.91
C ALA A 129 -8.88 22.76 10.71
N VAL A 130 -9.73 21.76 10.97
CA VAL A 130 -10.49 21.03 9.95
C VAL A 130 -11.45 21.96 9.20
N LEU A 131 -12.15 22.85 9.91
CA LEU A 131 -13.07 23.82 9.31
C LEU A 131 -12.31 24.79 8.40
N ILE A 132 -11.20 25.35 8.87
CA ILE A 132 -10.32 26.22 8.06
C ILE A 132 -9.81 25.47 6.82
N LEU A 133 -9.37 24.22 7.01
CA LEU A 133 -8.88 23.39 5.91
C LEU A 133 -9.96 23.19 4.85
N GLY A 134 -11.20 22.85 5.26
CA GLY A 134 -12.34 22.70 4.36
C GLY A 134 -12.62 23.95 3.53
N VAL A 135 -12.57 25.14 4.15
CA VAL A 135 -12.76 26.42 3.46
C VAL A 135 -11.61 26.70 2.48
N VAL A 136 -10.36 26.44 2.88
CA VAL A 136 -9.18 26.62 2.00
C VAL A 136 -9.27 25.74 0.75
N ILE A 137 -9.69 24.49 0.91
CA ILE A 137 -9.93 23.55 -0.20
C ILE A 137 -10.95 24.14 -1.18
N MET A 138 -12.00 24.78 -0.67
CA MET A 138 -13.09 25.34 -1.47
C MET A 138 -12.68 26.59 -2.27
N ILE A 139 -11.84 27.45 -1.69
CA ILE A 139 -11.36 28.68 -2.33
C ILE A 139 -10.34 28.37 -3.44
N ASN A 140 -9.43 27.41 -3.20
CA ASN A 140 -8.37 27.09 -4.16
C ASN A 140 -8.14 25.57 -4.29
N PRO A 141 -9.02 24.87 -5.01
CA PRO A 141 -8.93 23.42 -5.16
C PRO A 141 -7.69 23.00 -5.97
N PHE A 142 -7.20 23.83 -6.89
CA PHE A 142 -6.02 23.50 -7.68
C PHE A 142 -4.75 23.49 -6.82
N SER A 143 -4.52 24.55 -6.05
CA SER A 143 -3.36 24.60 -5.14
C SER A 143 -3.45 23.53 -4.05
N THR A 144 -4.68 23.24 -3.61
CA THR A 144 -4.95 22.15 -2.67
C THR A 144 -4.56 20.79 -3.26
N SER A 145 -4.94 20.50 -4.50
CA SER A 145 -4.58 19.23 -5.15
C SER A 145 -3.06 19.01 -5.19
N VAL A 146 -2.31 20.08 -5.49
CA VAL A 146 -0.85 20.07 -5.50
C VAL A 146 -0.29 19.89 -4.10
N ALA A 147 -0.84 20.58 -3.10
CA ALA A 147 -0.45 20.43 -1.71
C ALA A 147 -0.72 19.01 -1.17
N LEU A 148 -1.84 18.40 -1.54
CA LEU A 148 -2.18 17.02 -1.19
C LEU A 148 -1.19 16.03 -1.82
N VAL A 149 -0.86 16.19 -3.10
CA VAL A 149 0.14 15.34 -3.76
C VAL A 149 1.52 15.49 -3.12
N ARG A 150 1.91 16.71 -2.75
CA ARG A 150 3.15 16.94 -1.98
C ARG A 150 3.10 16.31 -0.60
N LEU A 151 1.98 16.40 0.10
CA LEU A 151 1.80 15.77 1.42
C LEU A 151 1.91 14.25 1.32
N VAL A 152 1.28 13.65 0.31
CA VAL A 152 1.41 12.22 0.00
C VAL A 152 2.86 11.88 -0.35
N GLY A 153 3.51 12.66 -1.20
CA GLY A 153 4.94 12.47 -1.54
C GLY A 153 5.85 12.54 -0.31
N ALA A 154 5.63 13.52 0.57
CA ALA A 154 6.39 13.67 1.82
C ALA A 154 6.17 12.46 2.75
N GLY A 155 4.92 12.01 2.87
CA GLY A 155 4.56 10.80 3.60
C GLY A 155 5.23 9.56 3.02
N LEU A 156 5.32 9.46 1.69
CA LEU A 156 5.95 8.32 0.99
C LEU A 156 7.47 8.30 1.20
N VAL A 157 8.12 9.47 1.20
CA VAL A 157 9.53 9.60 1.60
C VAL A 157 9.72 9.20 3.06
N GLY A 158 8.86 9.69 3.97
CA GLY A 158 8.91 9.31 5.38
C GLY A 158 8.72 7.80 5.60
N TYR A 159 7.76 7.20 4.89
CA TYR A 159 7.52 5.77 4.90
C TYR A 159 8.74 4.97 4.42
N ALA A 160 9.34 5.38 3.29
CA ALA A 160 10.54 4.73 2.78
C ALA A 160 11.73 4.79 3.76
N ILE A 161 11.86 5.88 4.54
CA ILE A 161 12.89 5.98 5.59
C ILE A 161 12.61 4.97 6.72
N VAL A 162 11.38 4.89 7.21
CA VAL A 162 10.99 3.92 8.25
C VAL A 162 11.20 2.49 7.77
N ASP A 163 10.85 2.20 6.52
CA ASP A 163 11.02 0.87 5.93
C ASP A 163 12.50 0.51 5.76
N LEU A 164 13.34 1.47 5.37
CA LEU A 164 14.80 1.30 5.31
C LEU A 164 15.40 1.00 6.70
N VAL A 165 14.96 1.72 7.73
CA VAL A 165 15.41 1.48 9.12
C VAL A 165 14.97 0.08 9.59
N THR A 166 13.74 -0.31 9.30
CA THR A 166 13.20 -1.64 9.62
C THR A 166 13.99 -2.75 8.92
N PHE A 167 14.33 -2.56 7.65
CA PHE A 167 15.15 -3.49 6.89
C PHE A 167 16.56 -3.68 7.48
N ILE A 168 17.18 -2.59 7.96
CA ILE A 168 18.49 -2.65 8.65
C ILE A 168 18.37 -3.41 9.98
N GLN A 169 17.31 -3.16 10.75
CA GLN A 169 17.06 -3.87 12.01
C GLN A 169 16.88 -5.38 11.80
N ILE A 170 16.09 -5.79 10.80
CA ILE A 170 15.88 -7.20 10.45
C ILE A 170 17.20 -7.86 10.04
N LYS A 171 18.05 -7.16 9.26
CA LYS A 171 19.38 -7.68 8.89
C LYS A 171 20.30 -7.87 10.10
N LYS A 172 20.27 -6.95 11.06
CA LYS A 172 21.04 -7.06 12.31
C LYS A 172 20.54 -8.23 13.15
N ALA A 173 19.24 -8.32 13.40
CA ALA A 173 18.63 -9.41 14.15
C ALA A 173 18.90 -10.78 13.50
N ALA A 174 18.81 -10.88 12.17
CA ALA A 174 19.15 -12.12 11.46
C ALA A 174 20.64 -12.49 11.60
N LYS A 175 21.54 -11.49 11.65
CA LYS A 175 22.98 -11.73 11.84
C LYS A 175 23.29 -12.17 13.27
N GLU A 176 22.63 -11.58 14.25
CA GLU A 176 22.80 -11.90 15.68
C GLU A 176 22.27 -13.31 15.98
N ILE A 177 21.11 -13.70 15.45
CA ILE A 177 20.60 -15.07 15.52
C ILE A 177 21.53 -16.06 14.80
N GLN A 178 22.11 -15.68 13.65
CA GLN A 178 23.10 -16.53 12.96
C GLN A 178 24.41 -16.66 13.76
N GLU A 179 24.84 -15.62 14.45
CA GLU A 179 26.01 -15.64 15.32
C GLU A 179 25.76 -16.49 16.57
N GLU A 180 24.59 -16.38 17.21
CA GLU A 180 24.19 -17.26 18.32
C GLU A 180 24.03 -18.71 17.89
N LEU A 181 23.37 -18.99 16.75
CA LEU A 181 23.26 -20.35 16.19
C LEU A 181 24.60 -20.95 15.74
N LYS A 182 25.60 -20.11 15.44
CA LYS A 182 26.96 -20.55 15.14
C LYS A 182 27.78 -20.80 16.42
N ASN A 183 27.40 -20.16 17.53
CA ASN A 183 28.03 -20.34 18.84
C ASN A 183 27.39 -21.47 19.66
N ILE A 184 26.17 -21.87 19.32
CA ILE A 184 25.57 -23.13 19.77
C ILE A 184 26.14 -24.22 18.86
N GLU A 185 27.15 -24.95 19.36
CA GLU A 185 27.63 -26.18 18.73
C GLU A 185 26.42 -27.08 18.43
N PRO A 186 26.27 -27.63 17.20
CA PRO A 186 25.10 -28.43 16.88
C PRO A 186 25.01 -29.57 17.90
N PRO A 187 23.81 -29.90 18.43
CA PRO A 187 23.66 -31.14 19.17
C PRO A 187 24.15 -32.25 18.24
N ILE A 188 25.11 -33.02 18.75
CA ILE A 188 25.65 -34.21 18.12
C ILE A 188 24.45 -35.12 17.83
N ILE A 189 23.86 -35.01 16.64
CA ILE A 189 23.13 -36.13 16.09
C ILE A 189 24.24 -37.07 15.68
N ASN A 190 24.61 -37.94 16.61
CA ASN A 190 25.36 -39.17 16.34
C ASN A 190 24.57 -39.91 15.26
N ALA A 191 24.92 -39.61 14.01
CA ALA A 191 24.62 -40.46 12.88
C ALA A 191 25.60 -41.63 12.98
N ASP A 192 25.41 -42.44 14.02
CA ASP A 192 25.93 -43.79 14.10
C ASP A 192 25.08 -44.58 13.09
N ALA A 193 25.32 -44.34 11.80
CA ALA A 193 24.94 -45.27 10.78
C ALA A 193 25.76 -46.52 11.09
N TYR A 194 25.11 -47.50 11.74
CA TYR A 194 25.64 -48.84 11.87
C TYR A 194 25.97 -49.32 10.45
N GLU A 195 27.25 -49.40 10.12
CA GLU A 195 27.70 -50.04 8.89
C GLU A 195 27.29 -51.50 8.99
N VAL A 196 26.19 -51.87 8.33
CA VAL A 196 25.91 -53.27 8.04
C VAL A 196 26.78 -53.61 6.82
N ASP A 197 28.02 -54.02 7.09
CA ASP A 197 28.87 -54.64 6.06
C ASP A 197 28.31 -56.02 5.76
N ASP A 198 27.81 -56.16 4.53
CA ASP A 198 27.32 -57.38 3.93
C ASP A 198 28.51 -58.10 3.27
N ASN A 199 29.17 -58.97 4.05
CA ASN A 199 30.05 -60.00 3.51
C ASN A 199 29.99 -61.25 4.38
N GLY A 200 29.60 -62.35 3.74
CA GLY A 200 28.99 -63.49 4.39
C GLY A 200 29.92 -64.56 4.95
N GLU A 201 29.31 -65.45 5.72
CA GLU A 201 29.67 -66.86 5.75
C GLU A 201 28.40 -67.67 6.06
N ILE A 202 28.23 -68.75 5.29
CA ILE A 202 27.12 -69.68 5.31
C ILE A 202 27.44 -70.75 6.35
N ASP A 203 26.54 -71.01 7.30
CA ASP A 203 26.46 -72.30 8.01
C ASP A 203 24.97 -72.49 8.37
N SER A 204 24.17 -73.24 7.60
CA SER A 204 24.12 -74.71 7.61
C SER A 204 24.16 -75.30 9.02
N ASP A 205 23.04 -75.89 9.41
CA ASP A 205 22.89 -76.92 10.45
C ASP A 205 22.30 -76.50 11.82
N ALA A 206 21.59 -77.47 12.39
CA ALA A 206 20.82 -77.49 13.65
C ALA A 206 19.46 -76.73 13.60
N ARG A 207 18.34 -77.32 13.16
CA ARG A 207 17.67 -78.56 13.61
C ARG A 207 17.20 -78.52 15.07
N GLU A 208 15.92 -78.84 15.25
CA GLU A 208 15.24 -79.27 16.50
C GLU A 208 15.13 -78.16 17.57
N VAL A 209 13.95 -77.83 18.10
CA VAL A 209 12.83 -78.64 18.59
C VAL A 209 11.55 -77.80 18.66
#